data_AF-A0A4R0YU64-F1
#
_entry.id   AF-A0A4R0YU64-F1
#
_cell.length_a   1.000
_cell.length_b   1.000
_cell.length_c   1.000
_cell.angle_alpha   90.00
_cell.angle_beta   90.00
_cell.angle_gamma   90.00
#
_symmetry.space_group_name_H-M   'P 1'
#
loop_
_entity.id
_entity.type
_entity.pdbx_description
1 polymer ?
#
loop_
_entity_poly.entity_id
_entity_poly.type
_entity_poly.pdbx_seq_one_letter_code
_entity_poly.pdbx_strand_id
1 'polypeptide(L)'
;MRDEVFKIIVGHGLADWGVAYHGVAGVPGFSCRLSDQALNRFASETLTDLDIDDPLLVPIVEIATGANMDTREIEPILWKICQSLSTDLIHSMRVWRAGSLEAVISTLESDPIYGLSELSGFWSNWGWPYDSPDCMSFEGSGLSVNEYYSDSNFARVLKEHEAWLDSEISILRTLGVSR
;
A
#
# COMPACT_ATOMS: atom_id res chain seq x y z
N MET A 1 10.03 -7.05 -0.39
CA MET A 1 9.34 -5.83 -0.85
C MET A 1 7.92 -5.74 -0.31
N ARG A 2 6.98 -6.65 -0.64
CA ARG A 2 5.57 -6.54 -0.18
C ARG A 2 5.44 -6.53 1.36
N ASP A 3 6.13 -7.43 2.05
CA ASP A 3 6.15 -7.44 3.53
C ASP A 3 6.76 -6.16 4.14
N GLU A 4 7.75 -5.54 3.47
CA GLU A 4 8.34 -4.28 3.94
C GLU A 4 7.34 -3.13 3.78
N VAL A 5 6.62 -3.07 2.66
CA VAL A 5 5.51 -2.12 2.49
C VAL A 5 4.41 -2.37 3.50
N PHE A 6 4.08 -3.62 3.79
CA PHE A 6 3.10 -3.93 4.83
C PHE A 6 3.54 -3.44 6.21
N LYS A 7 4.83 -3.55 6.55
CA LYS A 7 5.39 -2.97 7.79
C LYS A 7 5.29 -1.45 7.81
N ILE A 8 5.53 -0.77 6.69
CA ILE A 8 5.32 0.69 6.56
C ILE A 8 3.85 1.01 6.88
N ILE A 9 2.91 0.33 6.22
CA ILE A 9 1.47 0.52 6.42
C ILE A 9 1.06 0.32 7.90
N VAL A 10 1.55 -0.76 8.53
CA VAL A 10 1.34 -1.02 9.96
C VAL A 10 1.96 0.09 10.82
N GLY A 11 3.16 0.55 10.49
CA GLY A 11 3.85 1.66 11.18
C GLY A 11 3.06 2.97 11.11
N HIS A 12 2.28 3.19 10.05
CA HIS A 12 1.38 4.33 9.92
C HIS A 12 0.05 4.17 10.67
N GLY A 13 -0.25 2.98 11.20
CA GLY A 13 -1.53 2.63 11.82
C GLY A 13 -2.67 2.52 10.79
N LEU A 14 -2.35 2.18 9.54
CA LEU A 14 -3.31 2.13 8.43
C LEU A 14 -3.69 0.70 8.02
N ALA A 15 -3.14 -0.31 8.68
CA ALA A 15 -3.44 -1.71 8.36
C ALA A 15 -4.85 -2.09 8.81
N ASP A 16 -5.63 -2.63 7.88
CA ASP A 16 -6.93 -3.25 8.13
C ASP A 16 -7.05 -4.59 7.40
N TRP A 17 -8.19 -5.27 7.54
CA TRP A 17 -8.43 -6.55 6.88
C TRP A 17 -8.51 -6.46 5.36
N GLY A 18 -8.83 -5.29 4.80
CA GLY A 18 -8.82 -5.06 3.36
C GLY A 18 -7.40 -4.90 2.82
N VAL A 19 -6.50 -4.30 3.61
CA VAL A 19 -5.06 -4.26 3.33
C VAL A 19 -4.51 -5.68 3.33
N ALA A 20 -4.84 -6.49 4.34
CA ALA A 20 -4.44 -7.90 4.39
C ALA A 20 -4.99 -8.68 3.18
N TYR A 21 -6.27 -8.48 2.83
CA TYR A 21 -6.91 -9.09 1.67
C TYR A 21 -6.17 -8.76 0.37
N HIS A 22 -5.93 -7.49 0.05
CA HIS A 22 -5.17 -7.11 -1.15
C HIS A 22 -3.72 -7.61 -1.10
N GLY A 23 -3.12 -7.63 0.10
CA GLY A 23 -1.82 -8.25 0.32
C GLY A 23 -1.77 -9.70 -0.13
N VAL A 24 -2.87 -10.45 -0.05
CA VAL A 24 -2.97 -11.84 -0.51
C VAL A 24 -3.43 -11.93 -1.97
N ALA A 25 -4.53 -11.26 -2.31
CA ALA A 25 -5.18 -11.34 -3.62
C ALA A 25 -4.36 -10.69 -4.74
N GLY A 26 -3.62 -9.62 -4.44
CA GLY A 26 -2.78 -8.91 -5.40
C GLY A 26 -2.73 -7.41 -5.16
N VAL A 27 -1.54 -6.84 -5.34
CA VAL A 27 -1.27 -5.40 -5.31
C VAL A 27 -0.47 -5.05 -6.56
N PRO A 28 -0.82 -3.98 -7.30
CA PRO A 28 -0.05 -3.53 -8.44
C PRO A 28 1.45 -3.36 -8.13
N GLY A 29 2.32 -3.75 -9.06
CA GLY A 29 3.77 -3.69 -8.89
C GLY A 29 4.39 -4.84 -8.07
N PHE A 30 3.60 -5.80 -7.57
CA PHE A 30 4.10 -6.93 -6.79
C PHE A 30 3.65 -8.28 -7.37
N SER A 31 4.58 -9.22 -7.52
CA SER A 31 4.33 -10.57 -8.07
C SER A 31 4.06 -11.66 -7.02
N CYS A 32 4.38 -11.41 -5.75
CA CYS A 32 4.23 -12.36 -4.64
C CYS A 32 3.18 -11.88 -3.65
N ARG A 33 2.47 -12.81 -2.99
CA ARG A 33 1.54 -12.48 -1.91
C ARG A 33 2.26 -12.11 -0.62
N LEU A 34 1.53 -11.47 0.30
CA LEU A 34 1.95 -11.24 1.67
C LEU A 34 2.30 -12.58 2.32
N SER A 35 3.42 -12.62 3.05
CA SER A 35 3.86 -13.86 3.69
C SER A 35 2.90 -14.31 4.79
N ASP A 36 2.87 -15.62 5.05
CA ASP A 36 2.14 -16.19 6.18
C ASP A 36 2.61 -15.56 7.50
N GLN A 37 3.91 -15.28 7.64
CA GLN A 37 4.43 -14.66 8.85
C GLN A 37 3.82 -13.27 9.11
N ALA A 38 3.75 -12.42 8.08
CA ALA A 38 3.19 -11.08 8.23
C ALA A 38 1.67 -11.14 8.48
N LEU A 39 0.97 -12.02 7.75
CA LEU A 39 -0.47 -12.19 7.87
C LEU A 39 -0.88 -12.77 9.24
N ASN A 40 -0.22 -13.83 9.69
CA ASN A 40 -0.50 -14.49 10.96
C ASN A 40 -0.22 -13.55 12.14
N ARG A 41 0.84 -12.74 12.04
CA ARG A 41 1.14 -11.72 13.04
C ARG A 41 0.02 -10.69 13.14
N PHE A 42 -0.41 -10.13 12.01
CA PHE A 42 -1.51 -9.16 11.97
C PHE A 42 -2.81 -9.75 12.55
N ALA A 43 -3.15 -11.00 12.18
CA ALA A 43 -4.32 -11.69 12.71
C ALA A 43 -4.21 -11.93 14.22
N SER A 44 -3.04 -12.34 14.71
CA SER A 44 -2.79 -12.58 16.14
C SER A 44 -2.89 -11.30 16.97
N GLU A 45 -2.41 -10.18 16.44
CA GLU A 45 -2.55 -8.86 17.06
C GLU A 45 -4.02 -8.42 17.09
N THR A 46 -4.82 -8.75 16.06
CA THR A 46 -6.27 -8.45 16.09
C THR A 46 -7.01 -9.27 17.16
N LEU A 47 -6.62 -10.53 17.38
CA LEU A 47 -7.25 -11.42 18.37
C LEU A 47 -7.21 -10.90 19.81
N THR A 48 -6.27 -10.00 20.15
CA THR A 48 -6.20 -9.46 21.51
C THR A 48 -7.40 -8.59 21.87
N ASP A 49 -8.10 -8.08 20.85
CA ASP A 49 -9.18 -7.12 20.99
C ASP A 49 -10.56 -7.75 20.71
N LEU A 50 -10.60 -9.06 20.42
CA LEU A 50 -11.81 -9.81 20.06
C LEU A 50 -12.44 -10.53 21.26
N ASP A 51 -13.75 -10.40 21.40
CA ASP A 51 -14.54 -11.18 22.36
C ASP A 51 -14.68 -12.63 21.92
N ILE A 52 -14.86 -13.53 22.90
CA ILE A 52 -14.99 -14.98 22.65
C ILE A 52 -16.21 -15.35 21.81
N ASP A 53 -17.25 -14.52 21.86
CA ASP A 53 -18.51 -14.72 21.13
C ASP A 53 -18.54 -13.97 19.79
N ASP A 54 -17.44 -13.30 19.40
CA ASP A 54 -17.38 -12.56 18.14
C ASP A 54 -17.45 -13.53 16.93
N PRO A 55 -18.36 -13.29 15.96
CA PRO A 55 -18.50 -14.14 14.77
C PRO A 55 -17.22 -14.21 13.90
N LEU A 56 -16.29 -13.26 14.06
CA LEU A 56 -15.00 -13.22 13.39
C LEU A 56 -13.90 -13.98 14.12
N LEU A 57 -14.12 -14.44 15.35
CA LEU A 57 -13.09 -15.15 16.11
C LEU A 57 -12.56 -16.37 15.34
N VAL A 58 -13.46 -17.23 14.85
CA VAL A 58 -13.07 -18.44 14.12
C VAL A 58 -12.25 -18.15 12.85
N PRO A 59 -12.70 -17.31 11.90
CA PRO A 59 -11.92 -17.04 10.70
C PRO A 59 -10.59 -16.32 11.01
N ILE A 60 -10.53 -15.47 12.03
CA ILE A 60 -9.28 -14.79 12.42
C ILE A 60 -8.29 -15.78 13.06
N VAL A 61 -8.77 -16.71 13.89
CA VAL A 61 -7.93 -17.80 14.44
C VAL A 61 -7.39 -18.70 13.33
N GLU A 62 -8.20 -19.01 12.32
CA GLU A 62 -7.79 -19.79 11.16
C GLU A 62 -6.64 -19.11 10.42
N ILE A 63 -6.71 -17.79 10.20
CA ILE A 63 -5.59 -17.03 9.63
C ILE A 63 -4.39 -17.01 10.58
N ALA A 64 -4.57 -16.70 11.87
CA ALA A 64 -3.48 -16.57 12.83
C ALA A 64 -2.66 -17.85 13.02
N THR A 65 -3.31 -19.01 12.86
CA THR A 65 -2.70 -20.34 13.07
C THR A 65 -2.43 -21.10 11.77
N GLY A 66 -2.97 -20.61 10.65
CA GLY A 66 -2.80 -21.21 9.33
C GLY A 66 -1.33 -21.21 8.91
N ALA A 67 -0.81 -22.37 8.55
CA ALA A 67 0.56 -22.53 8.08
C ALA A 67 0.56 -23.19 6.71
N ASN A 68 1.26 -22.59 5.74
CA ASN A 68 1.37 -23.08 4.36
C ASN A 68 0.03 -23.14 3.62
N MET A 69 -0.93 -22.30 3.99
CA MET A 69 -2.18 -22.17 3.24
C MET A 69 -1.88 -21.48 1.91
N ASP A 70 -2.47 -21.97 0.81
CA ASP A 70 -2.32 -21.29 -0.48
C ASP A 70 -3.28 -20.09 -0.61
N THR A 71 -3.10 -19.28 -1.66
CA THR A 71 -3.95 -18.10 -1.89
C THR A 71 -5.44 -18.45 -1.97
N ARG A 72 -5.81 -19.61 -2.56
CA ARG A 72 -7.21 -20.02 -2.76
C ARG A 72 -7.87 -20.43 -1.46
N GLU A 73 -7.10 -20.80 -0.45
CA GLU A 73 -7.58 -21.11 0.89
C GLU A 73 -7.72 -19.83 1.72
N ILE A 74 -6.73 -18.93 1.67
CA ILE A 74 -6.67 -17.72 2.48
C ILE A 74 -7.66 -16.65 1.98
N GLU A 75 -7.74 -16.42 0.67
CA GLU A 75 -8.51 -15.32 0.09
C GLU A 75 -10.01 -15.37 0.45
N PRO A 76 -10.71 -16.52 0.40
CA PRO A 76 -12.12 -16.60 0.82
C PRO A 76 -12.34 -16.26 2.30
N ILE A 77 -11.38 -16.60 3.17
CA ILE A 77 -11.47 -16.31 4.61
C ILE A 77 -11.32 -14.80 4.83
N LEU A 78 -10.30 -14.19 4.23
CA LEU A 78 -10.09 -12.74 4.29
C LEU A 78 -11.26 -11.97 3.69
N TRP A 79 -11.81 -12.46 2.58
CA TRP A 79 -13.00 -11.87 1.97
C TRP A 79 -14.19 -11.89 2.91
N LYS A 80 -14.46 -13.02 3.59
CA LYS A 80 -15.53 -13.15 4.57
C LYS A 80 -15.36 -12.19 5.76
N ILE A 81 -14.12 -12.02 6.23
CA ILE A 81 -13.80 -11.04 7.29
C ILE A 81 -14.10 -9.63 6.79
N CYS A 82 -13.62 -9.27 5.59
CA CYS A 82 -13.86 -7.95 4.98
C CYS A 82 -15.35 -7.65 4.83
N GLN A 83 -16.14 -8.62 4.37
CA GLN A 83 -17.60 -8.48 4.23
C GLN A 83 -18.29 -8.24 5.57
N SER A 84 -17.94 -9.01 6.59
CA SER A 84 -18.54 -8.90 7.93
C SER A 84 -18.23 -7.54 8.57
N LEU A 85 -17.04 -7.02 8.32
CA LEU A 85 -16.60 -5.70 8.80
C LEU A 85 -17.03 -4.54 7.90
N SER A 86 -17.70 -4.79 6.77
CA SER A 86 -17.99 -3.77 5.75
C SER A 86 -16.73 -2.96 5.38
N THR A 87 -15.63 -3.65 5.11
CA THR A 87 -14.33 -3.02 4.84
C THR A 87 -14.32 -2.33 3.49
N ASP A 88 -13.81 -1.10 3.44
CA ASP A 88 -13.68 -0.35 2.20
C ASP A 88 -12.41 -0.76 1.45
N LEU A 89 -12.57 -1.69 0.52
CA LEU A 89 -11.45 -2.21 -0.27
C LEU A 89 -10.83 -1.18 -1.22
N ILE A 90 -11.54 -0.09 -1.56
CA ILE A 90 -10.98 1.00 -2.36
C ILE A 90 -10.02 1.81 -1.47
N HIS A 91 -10.44 2.14 -0.25
CA HIS A 91 -9.58 2.77 0.76
C HIS A 91 -8.34 1.90 1.02
N SER A 92 -8.50 0.60 1.28
CA SER A 92 -7.38 -0.30 1.53
C SER A 92 -6.39 -0.38 0.35
N MET A 93 -6.86 -0.27 -0.89
CA MET A 93 -5.97 -0.22 -2.06
C MET A 93 -5.18 1.09 -2.13
N ARG A 94 -5.78 2.22 -1.73
CA ARG A 94 -5.08 3.50 -1.61
C ARG A 94 -4.01 3.47 -0.51
N VAL A 95 -4.27 2.76 0.59
CA VAL A 95 -3.25 2.51 1.64
C VAL A 95 -2.05 1.76 1.06
N TRP A 96 -2.27 0.73 0.26
CA TRP A 96 -1.19 0.03 -0.44
C TRP A 96 -0.39 0.95 -1.37
N ARG A 97 -1.07 1.83 -2.10
CA ARG A 97 -0.42 2.81 -2.98
C ARG A 97 0.48 3.76 -2.20
N ALA A 98 -0.02 4.32 -1.10
CA ALA A 98 0.74 5.23 -0.25
C ALA A 98 1.99 4.55 0.33
N GLY A 99 1.83 3.38 0.99
CA GLY A 99 2.97 2.66 1.56
C GLY A 99 3.97 2.18 0.50
N SER A 100 3.50 1.86 -0.71
CA SER A 100 4.38 1.46 -1.82
C SER A 100 5.18 2.64 -2.37
N LEU A 101 4.54 3.83 -2.49
CA LEU A 101 5.24 5.04 -2.91
C LEU A 101 6.30 5.45 -1.88
N GLU A 102 5.98 5.37 -0.59
CA GLU A 102 6.92 5.64 0.49
C GLU A 102 8.16 4.74 0.41
N ALA A 103 7.95 3.44 0.19
CA ALA A 103 9.06 2.50 0.02
C ALA A 103 9.94 2.85 -1.18
N VAL A 104 9.34 3.22 -2.32
CA VAL A 104 10.08 3.69 -3.51
C VAL A 104 10.88 4.93 -3.15
N ILE A 105 10.25 5.97 -2.61
CA ILE A 105 10.91 7.22 -2.23
C ILE A 105 12.11 6.98 -1.29
N SER A 106 11.94 6.11 -0.30
CA SER A 106 13.00 5.80 0.67
C SER A 106 14.21 5.06 0.09
N THR A 107 14.08 4.49 -1.11
CA THR A 107 15.11 3.67 -1.77
C THR A 107 15.57 4.24 -3.11
N LEU A 108 15.01 5.38 -3.54
CA LEU A 108 15.33 6.02 -4.81
C LEU A 108 16.83 6.30 -4.95
N GLU A 109 17.35 6.02 -6.15
CA GLU A 109 18.69 6.44 -6.53
C GLU A 109 18.79 7.97 -6.62
N SER A 110 19.95 8.51 -6.29
CA SER A 110 20.20 9.95 -6.35
C SER A 110 20.39 10.48 -7.79
N ASP A 111 20.56 9.59 -8.76
CA ASP A 111 20.68 9.96 -10.17
C ASP A 111 19.31 10.38 -10.73
N PRO A 112 19.18 11.59 -11.31
CA PRO A 112 17.90 12.10 -11.82
C PRO A 112 17.23 11.23 -12.88
N ILE A 113 18.00 10.57 -13.75
CA ILE A 113 17.43 9.76 -14.84
C ILE A 113 16.79 8.51 -14.25
N TYR A 114 17.54 7.78 -13.42
CA TYR A 114 17.04 6.58 -12.79
C TYR A 114 15.91 6.87 -11.81
N GLY A 115 16.05 7.90 -10.97
CA GLY A 115 15.03 8.26 -9.99
C GLY A 115 13.70 8.69 -10.64
N LEU A 116 13.74 9.52 -11.68
CA LEU A 116 12.52 9.90 -12.42
C LEU A 116 11.91 8.72 -13.19
N SER A 117 12.74 7.83 -13.75
CA SER A 117 12.26 6.63 -14.43
C SER A 117 11.57 5.66 -13.46
N GLU A 118 12.10 5.52 -12.25
CA GLU A 118 11.52 4.66 -11.21
C GLU A 118 10.18 5.19 -10.72
N LEU A 119 10.09 6.51 -10.43
CA LEU A 119 8.83 7.17 -10.08
C LEU A 119 7.79 7.02 -11.21
N SER A 120 8.21 7.18 -12.47
CA SER A 120 7.31 6.99 -13.61
C SER A 120 6.83 5.54 -13.73
N GLY A 121 7.74 4.59 -13.52
CA GLY A 121 7.42 3.16 -13.52
C GLY A 121 6.44 2.80 -12.41
N PHE A 122 6.62 3.37 -11.22
CA PHE A 122 5.68 3.24 -10.12
C PHE A 122 4.26 3.67 -10.54
N TRP A 123 4.06 4.92 -10.96
CA TRP A 123 2.72 5.41 -11.31
C TRP A 123 2.09 4.70 -12.50
N SER A 124 2.93 4.27 -13.46
CA SER A 124 2.46 3.44 -14.57
C SER A 124 1.91 2.09 -14.09
N ASN A 125 2.54 1.44 -13.10
CA ASN A 125 2.01 0.20 -12.52
C ASN A 125 0.66 0.42 -11.82
N TRP A 126 0.41 1.62 -11.31
CA TRP A 126 -0.85 2.03 -10.69
C TRP A 126 -1.85 2.64 -11.69
N GLY A 127 -1.51 2.66 -12.98
CA GLY A 127 -2.42 3.09 -14.05
C GLY A 127 -2.71 4.59 -14.12
N TRP A 128 -1.81 5.43 -13.59
CA TRP A 128 -1.96 6.90 -13.60
C TRP A 128 -3.30 7.37 -13.04
N PRO A 129 -3.57 7.15 -11.74
CA PRO A 129 -4.82 7.56 -11.14
C PRO A 129 -4.94 9.09 -11.16
N TYR A 130 -6.18 9.59 -11.22
CA TYR A 130 -6.48 11.02 -11.38
C TYR A 130 -5.92 11.92 -10.28
N ASP A 131 -5.62 11.33 -9.11
CA ASP A 131 -5.07 11.98 -7.95
C ASP A 131 -3.54 11.83 -7.86
N SER A 132 -2.86 11.26 -8.86
CA SER A 132 -1.40 11.21 -8.90
C SER A 132 -0.77 12.60 -9.10
N PRO A 133 0.49 12.83 -8.67
CA PRO A 133 1.18 14.10 -8.86
C PRO A 133 1.33 14.49 -10.34
N ASP A 134 0.91 15.71 -10.70
CA ASP A 134 0.99 16.24 -12.07
C ASP A 134 2.44 16.39 -12.59
N CYS A 135 3.42 16.40 -11.69
CA CYS A 135 4.82 16.69 -11.99
C CYS A 135 5.53 15.68 -12.91
N MET A 136 4.92 14.52 -13.15
CA MET A 136 5.50 13.44 -13.95
C MET A 136 5.22 13.57 -15.46
N SER A 137 4.43 14.55 -15.90
CA SER A 137 4.17 14.79 -17.32
C SER A 137 5.34 15.54 -17.99
N PHE A 138 6.20 14.81 -18.72
CA PHE A 138 7.24 15.44 -19.54
C PHE A 138 6.63 16.39 -20.59
N GLU A 139 5.60 15.95 -21.31
CA GLU A 139 4.95 16.71 -22.38
C GLU A 139 4.24 17.97 -21.85
N GLY A 140 3.76 17.94 -20.59
CA GLY A 140 3.15 19.09 -19.92
C GLY A 140 4.14 20.03 -19.23
N SER A 141 5.40 19.62 -19.06
CA SER A 141 6.39 20.36 -18.25
C SER A 141 6.96 21.60 -18.95
N GLY A 142 6.98 21.61 -20.29
CA GLY A 142 7.65 22.66 -21.07
C GLY A 142 9.18 22.68 -20.93
N LEU A 143 9.77 21.68 -20.27
CA LEU A 143 11.21 21.56 -20.05
C LEU A 143 11.90 20.91 -21.25
N SER A 144 13.14 21.31 -21.53
CA SER A 144 14.03 20.51 -22.39
C SER A 144 14.44 19.21 -21.70
N VAL A 145 14.96 18.25 -22.47
CA VAL A 145 15.45 16.96 -21.94
C VAL A 145 16.49 17.17 -20.82
N ASN A 146 17.43 18.10 -21.01
CA ASN A 146 18.47 18.37 -20.02
C ASN A 146 17.92 19.01 -18.74
N GLU A 147 16.89 19.84 -18.86
CA GLU A 147 16.23 20.46 -17.70
C GLU A 147 15.37 19.45 -16.96
N TYR A 148 14.69 18.56 -17.67
CA TYR A 148 13.88 17.51 -17.06
C TYR A 148 14.71 16.53 -16.25
N TYR A 149 15.86 16.09 -16.78
CA TYR A 149 16.81 15.21 -16.08
C TYR A 149 17.85 15.96 -15.24
N SER A 150 17.57 17.20 -14.84
CA SER A 150 18.44 17.96 -13.94
C SER A 150 18.21 17.58 -12.48
N ASP A 151 19.26 17.70 -11.65
CA ASP A 151 19.15 17.53 -10.19
C ASP A 151 18.07 18.43 -9.58
N SER A 152 17.96 19.66 -10.08
CA SER A 152 16.95 20.62 -9.60
C SER A 152 15.52 20.18 -9.90
N ASN A 153 15.27 19.61 -11.08
CA ASN A 153 13.95 19.11 -11.42
C ASN A 153 13.63 17.83 -10.64
N PHE A 154 14.61 16.93 -10.51
CA PHE A 154 14.43 15.72 -9.71
C PHE A 154 14.09 16.03 -8.25
N ALA A 155 14.84 16.95 -7.61
CA ALA A 155 14.55 17.39 -6.25
C ALA A 155 13.15 18.02 -6.11
N ARG A 156 12.70 18.79 -7.11
CA ARG A 156 11.34 19.34 -7.15
C ARG A 156 10.29 18.24 -7.23
N VAL A 157 10.44 17.31 -8.18
CA VAL A 157 9.53 16.18 -8.38
C VAL A 157 9.44 15.34 -7.11
N LEU A 158 10.57 15.02 -6.48
CA LEU A 158 10.60 14.25 -5.24
C LEU A 158 9.81 14.95 -4.13
N LYS A 159 10.04 16.25 -3.93
CA LYS A 159 9.32 17.05 -2.94
C LYS A 159 7.80 17.07 -3.18
N GLU A 160 7.37 17.09 -4.44
CA GLU A 160 5.94 17.03 -4.77
C GLU A 160 5.33 15.66 -4.45
N HIS A 161 6.08 14.57 -4.63
CA HIS A 161 5.64 13.23 -4.23
C HIS A 161 5.60 13.06 -2.71
N GLU A 162 6.59 13.59 -1.98
CA GLU A 162 6.59 13.61 -0.52
C GLU A 162 5.39 14.39 0.01
N ALA A 163 5.12 15.58 -0.53
CA ALA A 163 3.96 16.40 -0.15
C ALA A 163 2.63 15.70 -0.47
N TRP A 164 2.54 15.02 -1.61
CA TRP A 164 1.38 14.20 -1.95
C TRP A 164 1.19 13.05 -0.95
N LEU A 165 2.27 12.34 -0.61
CA LEU A 165 2.25 11.21 0.31
C LEU A 165 1.80 11.62 1.71
N ASP A 166 2.34 12.72 2.23
CA ASP A 166 1.93 13.27 3.53
C ASP A 166 0.44 13.62 3.57
N SER A 167 -0.06 14.23 2.49
CA SER A 167 -1.48 14.54 2.34
C SER A 167 -2.34 13.26 2.26
N GLU A 168 -1.92 12.28 1.46
CA GLU A 168 -2.64 11.02 1.28
C GLU A 168 -2.72 10.24 2.59
N ILE A 169 -1.61 10.09 3.31
CA ILE A 169 -1.56 9.42 4.63
C ILE A 169 -2.48 10.13 5.62
N SER A 170 -2.49 11.46 5.63
CA SER A 170 -3.38 12.25 6.49
C SER A 170 -4.86 12.00 6.17
N ILE A 171 -5.22 11.98 4.88
CA ILE A 171 -6.59 11.67 4.42
C ILE A 171 -6.98 10.25 4.83
N LEU A 172 -6.12 9.25 4.55
CA LEU A 172 -6.37 7.85 4.84
C LEU A 172 -6.62 7.61 6.34
N ARG A 173 -5.89 8.31 7.22
CA ARG A 173 -6.12 8.28 8.67
C ARG A 173 -7.48 8.84 9.04
N THR A 174 -7.89 9.98 8.48
CA THR A 174 -9.19 10.58 8.82
C THR A 174 -10.38 9.74 8.34
N LEU A 175 -10.25 9.10 7.17
CA LEU A 175 -11.29 8.21 6.63
C LEU A 175 -11.38 6.90 7.40
N GLY A 176 -10.26 6.39 7.91
CA GLY A 176 -10.20 5.17 8.73
C GLY A 176 -10.81 5.29 10.13
N VAL A 177 -11.02 6.52 10.63
CA VAL A 177 -11.60 6.79 11.97
C VAL A 177 -13.14 6.84 11.95
N SER A 178 -13.77 6.73 10.77
CA SER A 178 -15.23 6.63 10.67
C SER A 178 -15.72 5.19 10.86
N ARG A 179 -15.66 4.68 12.10
CA ARG A 179 -16.41 3.50 12.56
C ARG A 179 -17.00 3.75 13.94
#